data_AF-A0A2H0XDX2-F1
#
_entry.id   AF-A0A2H0XDX2-F1
#
_cell.length_a   1.000
_cell.length_b   1.000
_cell.length_c   1.000
_cell.angle_alpha   90.00
_cell.angle_beta   90.00
_cell.angle_gamma   90.00
#
_symmetry.space_group_name_H-M   'P 1'
#
loop_
_entity.id
_entity.type
_entity.pdbx_description
1 polymer ?
#
loop_
_entity_poly.entity_id
_entity_poly.type
_entity_poly.pdbx_seq_one_letter_code
_entity_poly.pdbx_strand_id
1 'polypeptide(L)'
;MTIFRICNRELLKLPVCSFVTNKYCDPSKWSGMLVFDGKYLSVKGYERDIPILWGVDYLTHDIPHFSLAPSENYLACLNYFITIKNLGYNLKYLVSDDNSAIKQALYDVFPMAVFVSPYNLGNCPLR
;
A
#
# COMPACT_ATOMS: atom_id res chain seq x y z
N MET A 1 -5.19 32.06 17.48
CA MET A 1 -5.30 30.62 17.13
C MET A 1 -4.69 30.45 15.75
N THR A 2 -3.67 29.60 15.57
CA THR A 2 -2.96 29.47 14.27
C THR A 2 -3.63 28.43 13.37
N ILE A 3 -3.53 28.58 12.04
CA ILE A 3 -4.07 27.62 11.06
C ILE A 3 -3.60 26.20 11.35
N PHE A 4 -2.31 26.02 11.68
CA PHE A 4 -1.74 24.74 12.07
C PHE A 4 -2.51 24.05 13.21
N ARG A 5 -2.86 24.79 14.26
CA ARG A 5 -3.61 24.23 15.41
C ARG A 5 -5.03 23.81 15.03
N ILE A 6 -5.66 24.53 14.09
CA ILE A 6 -6.97 24.16 13.55
C ILE A 6 -6.84 22.86 12.76
N CYS A 7 -5.91 22.80 11.80
CA CYS A 7 -5.67 21.57 11.02
C CYS A 7 -5.35 20.38 11.91
N ASN A 8 -4.43 20.53 12.87
CA ASN A 8 -4.05 19.44 13.76
C ASN A 8 -5.24 18.91 14.57
N ARG A 9 -6.12 19.80 15.05
CA ARG A 9 -7.32 19.40 15.79
C ARG A 9 -8.30 18.61 14.91
N GLU A 10 -8.47 19.00 13.65
CA GLU A 10 -9.37 18.28 12.74
C GLU A 10 -8.74 16.95 12.26
N LEU A 11 -7.43 16.91 12.02
CA LEU A 11 -6.70 15.69 11.68
C LEU A 11 -6.81 14.62 12.77
N LEU A 12 -6.77 15.02 14.05
CA LEU A 12 -6.94 14.09 15.19
C LEU A 12 -8.32 13.43 15.24
N LYS A 13 -9.31 13.94 14.51
CA LYS A 13 -10.66 13.34 14.42
C LYS A 13 -10.78 12.36 13.26
N LEU A 14 -9.78 12.31 12.35
CA LEU A 14 -9.85 11.43 11.20
C LEU A 14 -9.79 9.96 11.66
N PRO A 15 -10.58 9.09 11.04
CA PRO A 15 -10.53 7.67 11.33
C PRO A 15 -9.22 7.06 10.83
N VAL A 16 -8.87 5.91 11.38
CA VAL A 16 -7.79 5.07 10.84
C VAL A 16 -8.16 4.56 9.43
N CYS A 17 -7.16 4.36 8.57
CA CYS A 17 -7.39 3.99 7.17
C CYS A 17 -8.28 2.76 7.00
N SER A 18 -8.10 1.74 7.86
CA SER A 18 -8.91 0.51 7.82
C SER A 18 -10.41 0.76 7.96
N PHE A 19 -10.81 1.75 8.75
CA PHE A 19 -12.22 2.13 8.89
C PHE A 19 -12.76 2.72 7.59
N VAL A 20 -11.98 3.56 6.90
CA VAL A 20 -12.35 4.15 5.60
C VAL A 20 -12.51 3.06 4.55
N THR A 21 -11.53 2.14 4.45
CA THR A 21 -11.57 1.00 3.54
C THR A 21 -12.83 0.16 3.77
N ASN A 22 -13.10 -0.24 5.01
CA ASN A 22 -14.27 -1.08 5.34
C ASN A 22 -15.61 -0.37 5.10
N LYS A 23 -15.62 0.97 5.15
CA LYS A 23 -16.85 1.75 4.96
C LYS A 23 -17.18 2.00 3.50
N TYR A 24 -16.18 2.18 2.64
CA TYR A 24 -16.38 2.68 1.28
C TYR A 24 -15.92 1.72 0.18
N CYS A 25 -14.97 0.84 0.46
CA CYS A 25 -14.53 -0.17 -0.50
C CYS A 25 -15.42 -1.42 -0.38
N ASP A 26 -15.56 -2.15 -1.49
CA ASP A 26 -16.29 -3.41 -1.53
C ASP A 26 -15.30 -4.55 -1.80
N PRO A 27 -14.84 -5.27 -0.75
CA PRO A 27 -13.84 -6.33 -0.91
C PRO A 27 -14.22 -7.43 -1.89
N SER A 28 -15.53 -7.64 -2.12
CA SER A 28 -16.02 -8.64 -3.07
C SER A 28 -15.72 -8.29 -4.53
N LYS A 29 -15.46 -7.01 -4.81
CA LYS A 29 -15.17 -6.50 -6.17
C LYS A 29 -13.69 -6.36 -6.46
N TRP A 30 -12.82 -6.50 -5.45
CA TRP A 30 -11.38 -6.42 -5.66
C TRP A 30 -10.90 -7.53 -6.57
N SER A 31 -10.11 -7.14 -7.57
CA SER A 31 -9.56 -8.05 -8.57
C SER A 31 -8.53 -9.03 -7.98
N GLY A 32 -7.87 -8.60 -6.89
CA GLY A 32 -6.69 -9.27 -6.35
C GLY A 32 -5.41 -8.91 -7.09
N MET A 33 -5.46 -7.95 -8.02
CA MET A 33 -4.27 -7.36 -8.65
C MET A 33 -4.01 -6.00 -8.03
N LEU A 34 -2.95 -5.91 -7.23
CA LEU A 34 -2.55 -4.70 -6.53
C LEU A 34 -1.38 -4.05 -7.25
N VAL A 35 -1.54 -2.80 -7.65
CA VAL A 35 -0.44 -1.93 -8.08
C VAL A 35 0.12 -1.28 -6.83
N PHE A 36 1.33 -1.64 -6.44
CA PHE A 36 1.98 -1.18 -5.22
C PHE A 36 3.17 -0.28 -5.56
N ASP A 37 3.29 0.81 -4.82
CA ASP A 37 4.33 1.80 -5.00
C ASP A 37 4.72 2.46 -3.66
N GLY A 38 5.94 2.98 -3.60
CA GLY A 38 6.42 3.80 -2.51
C GLY A 38 6.74 5.21 -2.98
N LYS A 39 5.98 6.18 -2.48
CA LYS A 39 6.18 7.59 -2.83
C LYS A 39 6.86 8.34 -1.70
N TYR A 40 8.04 8.89 -2.00
CA TYR A 40 8.82 9.67 -1.03
C TYR A 40 8.27 11.10 -0.91
N LEU A 41 7.98 11.52 0.32
CA LEU A 41 7.54 12.87 0.65
C LEU A 41 8.62 13.60 1.44
N SER A 42 9.00 14.79 0.96
CA SER A 42 9.85 15.68 1.73
C SER A 42 9.05 16.40 2.80
N VAL A 43 9.38 16.13 4.07
CA VAL A 43 8.67 16.68 5.23
C VAL A 43 9.60 17.64 5.97
N LYS A 44 9.15 18.89 6.11
CA LYS A 44 9.91 19.92 6.82
C LYS A 44 10.24 19.45 8.26
N GLY A 45 11.53 19.49 8.60
CA GLY A 45 12.05 19.08 9.91
C GLY A 45 12.58 17.65 9.95
N TYR A 46 12.43 16.88 8.87
CA TYR A 46 13.08 15.59 8.68
C TYR A 46 14.23 15.74 7.68
N GLU A 47 15.38 15.16 7.98
CA GLU A 47 16.56 15.18 7.09
C GLU A 47 16.37 14.27 5.86
N ARG A 48 15.54 13.24 5.99
CA ARG A 48 15.26 12.26 4.94
C ARG A 48 13.78 12.30 4.58
N ASP A 49 13.51 12.04 3.32
CA ASP A 49 12.14 11.90 2.84
C ASP A 49 11.45 10.69 3.48
N ILE A 50 10.16 10.84 3.76
CA ILE A 50 9.34 9.80 4.39
C ILE A 50 8.55 9.09 3.28
N PRO A 51 8.72 7.77 3.07
CA PRO A 51 7.93 7.04 2.10
C PRO A 51 6.48 6.83 2.58
N ILE A 52 5.55 7.07 1.68
CA ILE A 52 4.20 6.52 1.71
C ILE A 52 4.24 5.19 0.97
N LEU A 53 3.93 4.11 1.68
CA LEU A 53 3.59 2.84 1.07
C LEU A 53 2.09 2.85 0.74
N TRP A 54 1.74 2.59 -0.50
CA TRP A 54 0.36 2.59 -0.93
C TRP A 54 0.15 1.58 -2.06
N GLY A 55 -1.09 1.12 -2.19
CA GLY A 55 -1.46 0.23 -3.27
C GLY A 55 -2.87 0.50 -3.74
N VAL A 56 -3.09 0.25 -5.03
CA VAL A 56 -4.36 0.45 -5.71
C VAL A 56 -4.80 -0.88 -6.29
N ASP A 57 -6.04 -1.30 -6.02
CA ASP A 57 -6.64 -2.41 -6.73
C ASP A 57 -6.86 -2.02 -8.19
N TYR A 58 -6.33 -2.81 -9.11
CA TYR A 58 -6.27 -2.44 -10.51
C TYR A 58 -7.64 -2.20 -11.15
N LEU A 59 -8.65 -2.99 -10.78
CA LEU A 59 -9.97 -2.92 -11.43
C LEU A 59 -10.85 -1.84 -10.80
N THR A 60 -10.94 -1.84 -9.47
CA THR A 60 -11.84 -0.92 -8.75
C THR A 60 -11.23 0.46 -8.56
N HIS A 61 -9.91 0.59 -8.68
CA HIS A 61 -9.13 1.77 -8.27
C HIS A 61 -9.29 2.13 -6.78
N ASP A 62 -9.79 1.20 -5.97
CA ASP A 62 -9.80 1.35 -4.52
C ASP A 62 -8.37 1.35 -3.99
N ILE A 63 -8.14 2.11 -2.92
CA ILE A 63 -6.90 2.07 -2.15
C ILE A 63 -7.18 1.23 -0.89
N PRO A 64 -6.82 -0.07 -0.85
CA PRO A 64 -7.14 -0.90 0.30
C PRO A 64 -6.45 -0.40 1.57
N HIS A 65 -5.22 0.09 1.42
CA HIS A 65 -4.45 0.68 2.51
C HIS A 65 -3.39 1.65 2.00
N PHE A 66 -3.01 2.62 2.83
CA PHE A 66 -1.78 3.37 2.69
C PHE A 66 -1.22 3.70 4.08
N SER A 67 0.10 3.78 4.19
CA SER A 67 0.80 4.04 5.45
C SER A 67 2.10 4.80 5.22
N LEU A 68 2.46 5.67 6.16
CA LEU A 68 3.80 6.25 6.23
C LEU A 68 4.75 5.25 6.88
N ALA A 69 5.94 5.09 6.29
CA ALA A 69 6.99 4.23 6.80
C ALA A 69 8.30 5.02 6.96
N PRO A 70 9.23 4.59 7.84
CA PRO A 70 10.56 5.20 7.93
C PRO A 70 11.43 4.95 6.69
N SER A 71 11.23 3.82 6.02
CA SER A 71 11.86 3.44 4.74
C SER A 71 11.08 2.30 4.08
N GLU A 72 11.30 2.08 2.78
CA GLU A 72 10.79 0.91 2.03
C GLU A 72 11.61 -0.36 2.34
N ASN A 73 11.72 -0.68 3.61
CA ASN A 73 12.39 -1.89 4.07
C ASN A 73 11.42 -3.07 4.17
N TYR A 74 11.98 -4.26 4.38
CA TYR A 74 11.22 -5.50 4.50
C TYR A 74 10.13 -5.43 5.57
N LEU A 75 10.45 -4.92 6.77
CA LEU A 75 9.51 -4.87 7.89
C LEU A 75 8.32 -3.93 7.60
N ALA A 76 8.57 -2.81 6.94
CA ALA A 76 7.53 -1.88 6.54
C ALA A 76 6.59 -2.51 5.49
N CYS A 77 7.17 -3.17 4.48
CA CYS A 77 6.41 -3.90 3.46
C CYS A 77 5.62 -5.07 4.08
N LEU A 78 6.22 -5.81 5.02
CA LEU A 78 5.57 -6.92 5.73
C LEU A 78 4.35 -6.44 6.50
N ASN A 79 4.48 -5.36 7.27
CA ASN A 79 3.36 -4.76 8.00
C ASN A 79 2.25 -4.28 7.05
N TYR A 80 2.61 -3.69 5.92
CA TYR A 80 1.65 -3.30 4.88
C TYR A 80 0.87 -4.52 4.35
N PHE A 81 1.57 -5.58 3.96
CA PHE A 81 0.94 -6.80 3.43
C PHE A 81 0.07 -7.52 4.45
N ILE A 82 0.51 -7.61 5.71
CA ILE A 82 -0.30 -8.13 6.82
C ILE A 82 -1.59 -7.31 6.97
N THR A 83 -1.49 -5.98 6.87
CA THR A 83 -2.65 -5.09 7.03
C THR A 83 -3.69 -5.33 5.94
N ILE A 84 -3.29 -5.38 4.66
CA ILE A 84 -4.25 -5.65 3.58
C ILE A 84 -4.82 -7.07 3.63
N LYS A 85 -4.06 -8.05 4.11
CA LYS A 85 -4.55 -9.42 4.36
C LYS A 85 -5.65 -9.41 5.42
N ASN A 86 -5.44 -8.68 6.52
CA ASN A 86 -6.42 -8.54 7.59
C ASN A 86 -7.67 -7.75 7.16
N LEU A 87 -7.56 -6.90 6.15
CA LEU A 87 -8.69 -6.24 5.48
C LEU A 87 -9.44 -7.16 4.51
N GLY A 88 -9.00 -8.41 4.35
CA GLY A 88 -9.64 -9.38 3.46
C GLY A 88 -9.23 -9.26 2.00
N TYR A 89 -8.15 -8.52 1.69
CA TYR A 89 -7.67 -8.41 0.32
C TYR A 89 -7.05 -9.73 -0.15
N ASN A 90 -7.69 -10.40 -1.12
CA ASN A 90 -7.20 -11.65 -1.70
C ASN A 90 -6.15 -11.37 -2.79
N LEU A 91 -4.91 -11.09 -2.37
CA LEU A 91 -3.82 -10.74 -3.27
C LEU A 91 -3.40 -11.94 -4.14
N LYS A 92 -3.52 -11.79 -5.46
CA LYS A 92 -3.14 -12.77 -6.49
C LYS A 92 -1.97 -12.28 -7.33
N TYR A 93 -1.94 -10.99 -7.66
CA TYR A 93 -0.89 -10.38 -8.47
C TYR A 93 -0.44 -9.09 -7.78
N LEU A 94 0.87 -8.94 -7.58
CA LEU A 94 1.47 -7.70 -7.14
C LEU A 94 2.26 -7.09 -8.29
N VAL A 95 1.85 -5.91 -8.75
CA VAL A 95 2.62 -5.11 -9.70
C VAL A 95 3.42 -4.09 -8.91
N SER A 96 4.74 -4.17 -8.97
CA SER A 96 5.64 -3.29 -8.20
C SER A 96 7.00 -3.23 -8.87
N ASP A 97 7.76 -2.17 -8.57
CA ASP A 97 9.18 -2.07 -8.91
C ASP A 97 9.98 -3.23 -8.29
N ASP A 98 11.08 -3.60 -8.94
CA ASP A 98 11.88 -4.78 -8.61
C ASP A 98 12.76 -4.53 -7.37
N ASN A 99 12.12 -4.52 -6.21
CA ASN A 99 12.75 -4.39 -4.89
C ASN A 99 12.65 -5.72 -4.14
N SER A 100 13.80 -6.25 -3.72
CA SER A 100 13.89 -7.53 -3.02
C SER A 100 13.13 -7.55 -1.69
N ALA A 101 13.08 -6.42 -0.97
CA ALA A 101 12.36 -6.30 0.28
C ALA A 101 10.84 -6.47 0.10
N ILE A 102 10.29 -5.87 -0.97
CA ILE A 102 8.88 -6.00 -1.34
C ILE A 102 8.57 -7.45 -1.67
N LYS A 103 9.40 -8.06 -2.54
CA LYS A 103 9.21 -9.43 -2.99
C LYS A 103 9.28 -10.45 -1.85
N GLN A 104 10.23 -10.29 -0.93
CA GLN A 104 10.36 -11.16 0.24
C GLN A 104 9.14 -11.02 1.16
N ALA A 105 8.76 -9.79 1.52
CA ALA A 105 7.60 -9.54 2.38
C ALA A 105 6.29 -10.02 1.76
N LEU A 106 6.16 -9.93 0.43
CA LEU A 106 5.02 -10.46 -0.31
C LEU A 106 4.88 -11.95 -0.09
N TYR A 107 5.94 -12.74 -0.33
CA TYR A 107 5.87 -14.19 -0.26
C TYR A 107 5.69 -14.73 1.16
N ASP A 108 6.15 -13.99 2.18
CA ASP A 108 5.92 -14.37 3.57
C ASP A 108 4.43 -14.25 3.98
N VAL A 109 3.69 -13.32 3.36
CA VAL A 109 2.27 -13.06 3.69
C VAL A 109 1.31 -13.72 2.71
N PHE A 110 1.66 -13.73 1.43
CA PHE A 110 0.90 -14.27 0.30
C PHE A 110 1.78 -15.20 -0.55
N PRO A 111 2.08 -16.42 -0.08
CA PRO A 111 3.00 -17.34 -0.77
C PRO A 111 2.59 -17.70 -2.22
N MET A 112 1.30 -17.62 -2.52
CA MET A 112 0.73 -17.96 -3.82
C MET A 112 0.60 -16.77 -4.77
N ALA A 113 0.90 -15.54 -4.32
CA ALA A 113 0.80 -14.36 -5.16
C ALA A 113 1.91 -14.30 -6.21
N VAL A 114 1.60 -13.80 -7.39
CA VAL A 114 2.55 -13.63 -8.49
C VAL A 114 3.09 -12.20 -8.46
N PHE A 115 4.40 -12.06 -8.32
CA PHE A 115 5.07 -10.77 -8.48
C PHE A 115 5.26 -10.45 -9.96
N VAL A 116 4.85 -9.25 -10.38
CA VAL A 116 4.94 -8.77 -11.76
C VAL A 116 5.72 -7.46 -11.76
N SER A 117 6.89 -7.46 -12.38
CA SER A 117 7.65 -6.23 -12.61
C SER A 117 7.04 -5.47 -13.81
N PRO A 118 6.80 -4.15 -13.69
CA PRO A 118 6.25 -3.34 -14.79
C PRO A 118 7.19 -3.30 -16.00
N TYR A 119 8.48 -3.54 -15.81
CA TYR A 119 9.47 -3.58 -16.90
C TYR A 119 9.47 -4.91 -17.67
N ASN A 120 8.82 -5.96 -17.14
CA ASN A 120 8.80 -7.30 -17.72
C ASN A 120 7.41 -7.75 -18.19
N LEU A 121 6.50 -6.79 -18.45
CA LEU A 121 5.11 -7.04 -18.85
C LEU A 121 4.96 -7.85 -20.15
N GLY A 122 6.01 -7.96 -20.97
CA GLY A 122 6.03 -8.81 -22.17
C GLY A 122 5.88 -10.31 -21.90
N ASN A 123 6.18 -10.77 -20.68
CA ASN A 123 6.11 -12.19 -20.28
C ASN A 123 5.00 -12.48 -19.25
N CYS A 124 4.05 -11.55 -19.07
CA CYS A 124 2.96 -11.76 -18.12
C CYS A 124 1.98 -12.83 -18.66
N PRO A 125 1.65 -13.90 -17.92
CA PRO A 125 0.80 -15.00 -18.38
C PRO A 125 -0.70 -14.64 -18.51
N LEU A 126 -1.04 -13.35 -18.44
CA LEU A 126 -2.40 -12.81 -18.58
C LEU A 126 -2.68 -12.30 -20.01
N ARG A 127 -1.86 -12.67 -21.00
CA ARG A 127 -2.11 -12.45 -22.43
C ARG A 127 -2.66 -13.71 -23.09
#